data_AF-A0A7X9FM81-F1
#
_entry.id   AF-A0A7X9FM81-F1
#
_cell.length_a   1.000
_cell.length_b   1.000
_cell.length_c   1.000
_cell.angle_alpha   90.00
_cell.angle_beta   90.00
_cell.angle_gamma   90.00
#
_symmetry.space_group_name_H-M   'P 1'
#
loop_
_entity.id
_entity.type
_entity.pdbx_description
1 polymer ?
#
loop_
_entity_poly.entity_id
_entity_poly.type
_entity_poly.pdbx_seq_one_letter_code
_entity_poly.pdbx_strand_id
1 'polypeptide(L)'
;MIALLHDKREELAALCREFGVPTLLGVPDALSVLPAGEEVTVDAWSARVYRGRVEELAGLGAAREILMKDTPVYGVLTRVMGLIAPLHLLDPKSKDFCEASCSTIHDVMRLLHERSYTEMFRISDMASGQAGVAMRLAAVTGLDLHVIDLGGGLAEGAGKGGKVAVEEIVSRPFLALLAGLVLDGEQVRTPRPVQLKGFMSVLGEQMLASPTSGGQRFGDKSYAIISDKYLNFSSRVGYHYGVLDCYCGKTVNKNYITFSFMGGAADDVKRSRRARGIALILERLGFAVEVVGDRVAGRFQKFEAAVIEKRLAAMGRLLQFTRQTDMLMVDEKSVAAMADCFFSGACQFTGEVGR
;
A
#
# COMPACT_ATOMS: atom_id res chain seq x y z
N MET A 1 -27.65 -7.68 21.09
CA MET A 1 -26.21 -7.49 20.78
C MET A 1 -26.15 -6.58 19.58
N ILE A 2 -25.52 -5.42 19.73
CA ILE A 2 -25.61 -4.32 18.77
C ILE A 2 -24.21 -3.78 18.60
N ALA A 3 -23.71 -3.71 17.36
CA ALA A 3 -22.36 -3.23 17.10
C ALA A 3 -22.41 -1.81 16.49
N LEU A 4 -21.72 -0.88 17.17
CA LEU A 4 -21.35 0.42 16.65
C LEU A 4 -19.85 0.39 16.42
N LEU A 5 -19.44 0.50 15.17
CA LEU A 5 -18.04 0.31 14.79
C LEU A 5 -17.54 1.54 14.04
N HIS A 6 -16.37 2.02 14.47
CA HIS A 6 -15.69 3.15 13.85
C HIS A 6 -15.09 2.80 12.48
N ASP A 7 -14.76 1.51 12.25
CA ASP A 7 -14.03 1.05 11.07
C ASP A 7 -14.93 0.31 10.06
N LYS A 8 -14.82 0.64 8.76
CA LYS A 8 -15.55 -0.01 7.67
C LYS A 8 -14.80 -1.24 7.19
N ARG A 9 -14.80 -2.31 7.99
CA ARG A 9 -14.32 -3.63 7.54
C ARG A 9 -15.45 -4.39 6.85
N GLU A 10 -15.25 -4.74 5.59
CA GLU A 10 -16.22 -5.53 4.80
C GLU A 10 -16.50 -6.90 5.40
N GLU A 11 -15.49 -7.53 6.00
CA GLU A 11 -15.61 -8.83 6.67
C GLU A 11 -16.56 -8.77 7.86
N LEU A 12 -16.47 -7.74 8.70
CA LEU A 12 -17.35 -7.57 9.86
C LEU A 12 -18.78 -7.19 9.45
N ALA A 13 -18.92 -6.39 8.38
CA ALA A 13 -20.22 -6.10 7.79
C ALA A 13 -20.89 -7.37 7.25
N ALA A 14 -20.12 -8.25 6.61
CA ALA A 14 -20.60 -9.53 6.13
C ALA A 14 -21.00 -10.45 7.29
N LEU A 15 -20.18 -10.54 8.33
CA LEU A 15 -20.45 -11.33 9.53
C LEU A 15 -21.73 -10.86 10.25
N CYS A 16 -21.88 -9.56 10.50
CA CYS A 16 -23.10 -9.04 11.13
C CYS A 16 -24.35 -9.34 10.30
N ARG A 17 -24.27 -9.29 8.97
CA ARG A 17 -25.37 -9.68 8.09
C ARG A 17 -25.67 -11.17 8.16
N GLU A 18 -24.64 -12.01 8.18
CA GLU A 18 -24.75 -13.47 8.29
C GLU A 18 -25.47 -13.88 9.57
N PHE A 19 -25.11 -13.26 10.70
CA PHE A 19 -25.73 -13.52 12.00
C PHE A 19 -27.03 -12.73 12.25
N GLY A 20 -27.50 -11.95 11.27
CA GLY A 20 -28.71 -11.14 11.39
C GLY A 20 -28.65 -10.09 12.50
N VAL A 21 -27.44 -9.64 12.86
CA VAL A 21 -27.22 -8.65 13.92
C VAL A 21 -27.43 -7.24 13.35
N PRO A 22 -28.38 -6.45 13.88
CA PRO A 22 -28.52 -5.04 13.51
C PRO A 22 -27.23 -4.27 13.87
N THR A 23 -26.60 -3.67 12.85
CA THR A 23 -25.28 -3.06 12.98
C THR A 23 -25.20 -1.75 12.19
N LEU A 24 -24.58 -0.73 12.79
CA LEU A 24 -24.20 0.52 12.13
C LEU A 24 -22.67 0.62 12.06
N LEU A 25 -22.14 0.87 10.87
CA LEU A 25 -20.70 0.91 10.59
C LEU A 25 -20.26 2.28 10.12
N GLY A 26 -19.07 2.71 10.56
CA GLY A 26 -18.47 3.97 10.18
C GLY A 26 -19.26 5.17 10.72
N VAL A 27 -19.80 5.06 11.93
CA VAL A 27 -20.45 6.18 12.63
C VAL A 27 -19.34 7.05 13.25
N PRO A 28 -19.09 8.27 12.73
CA PRO A 28 -18.09 9.16 13.29
C PRO A 28 -18.44 9.50 14.73
N ASP A 29 -17.43 9.67 15.59
CA ASP A 29 -17.59 10.12 16.99
C ASP A 29 -18.48 9.22 17.88
N ALA A 30 -18.85 8.02 17.43
CA ALA A 30 -19.70 7.12 18.21
C ALA A 30 -19.11 6.79 19.58
N LEU A 31 -17.79 6.55 19.65
CA LEU A 31 -17.08 6.19 20.88
C LEU A 31 -16.83 7.39 21.81
N SER A 32 -16.93 8.62 21.32
CA SER A 32 -16.81 9.82 22.15
C SER A 32 -18.18 10.27 22.68
N VAL A 33 -19.26 10.03 21.93
CA VAL A 33 -20.63 10.37 22.31
C VAL A 33 -21.27 9.29 23.20
N LEU A 34 -20.86 8.02 23.07
CA LEU A 34 -21.41 6.88 23.81
C LEU A 34 -20.37 6.30 24.78
N PRO A 35 -20.46 6.62 26.08
CA PRO A 35 -19.62 6.05 27.12
C PRO A 35 -19.73 4.53 27.19
N ALA A 36 -18.62 3.87 27.52
CA ALA A 36 -18.61 2.44 27.77
C ALA A 36 -19.57 2.08 28.92
N GLY A 37 -20.41 1.08 28.71
CA GLY A 37 -21.39 0.60 29.69
C GLY A 37 -22.75 1.31 29.67
N GLU A 38 -22.94 2.33 28.83
CA GLU A 38 -24.24 2.97 28.64
C GLU A 38 -25.17 2.07 27.82
N GLU A 39 -26.40 1.85 28.33
CA GLU A 39 -27.43 1.11 27.59
C GLU A 39 -27.98 2.00 26.47
N VAL A 40 -28.03 1.46 25.25
CA VAL A 40 -28.51 2.15 24.05
C VAL A 40 -29.35 1.23 23.19
N THR A 41 -30.26 1.82 22.43
CA THR A 41 -31.02 1.13 21.37
C THR A 41 -30.53 1.58 20.02
N VAL A 42 -30.17 0.64 19.14
CA VAL A 42 -29.76 0.96 17.77
C VAL A 42 -30.81 0.48 16.79
N ASP A 43 -31.36 1.45 16.08
CA ASP A 43 -32.22 1.24 14.93
C ASP A 43 -31.35 1.25 13.67
N ALA A 44 -30.94 0.07 13.23
CA ALA A 44 -30.17 -0.10 12.01
C ALA A 44 -30.97 0.21 10.73
N TRP A 45 -32.31 0.24 10.80
CA TRP A 45 -33.18 0.51 9.66
C TRP A 45 -33.22 2.01 9.34
N SER A 46 -33.42 2.83 10.37
CA SER A 46 -33.42 4.30 10.24
C SER A 46 -32.04 4.93 10.43
N ALA A 47 -31.02 4.10 10.68
CA ALA A 47 -29.65 4.50 11.00
C ALA A 47 -29.57 5.48 12.19
N ARG A 48 -30.23 5.13 13.31
CA ARG A 48 -30.28 5.95 14.53
C ARG A 48 -29.84 5.19 15.76
N VAL A 49 -29.28 5.93 16.70
CA VAL A 49 -28.94 5.45 18.05
C VAL A 49 -29.73 6.27 19.06
N TYR A 50 -30.45 5.58 19.94
CA TYR A 50 -31.21 6.18 21.03
C TYR A 50 -30.53 5.84 22.35
N ARG A 51 -30.47 6.83 23.26
CA ARG A 51 -30.01 6.62 24.63
C ARG A 51 -31.05 5.81 25.40
N GLY A 52 -30.60 4.79 26.13
CA GLY A 52 -31.46 3.87 26.87
C GLY A 52 -32.17 2.84 25.99
N ARG A 53 -32.97 1.99 26.64
CA ARG A 53 -33.80 0.99 25.99
C ARG A 53 -35.12 1.57 25.49
N VAL A 54 -35.39 1.42 24.20
CA VAL A 54 -36.66 1.79 23.54
C VAL A 54 -37.44 0.50 23.29
N GLU A 55 -38.46 0.24 24.11
CA GLU A 55 -39.21 -1.02 24.08
C GLU A 55 -40.00 -1.22 22.77
N GLU A 56 -40.48 -0.14 22.17
CA GLU A 56 -41.21 -0.16 20.90
C GLU A 56 -40.33 -0.68 19.75
N LEU A 57 -39.01 -0.45 19.84
CA LEU A 57 -38.03 -0.95 18.87
C LEU A 57 -37.51 -2.34 19.24
N ALA A 58 -37.52 -2.70 20.53
CA ALA A 58 -37.10 -4.01 21.00
C ALA A 58 -37.97 -5.15 20.44
N GLY A 59 -39.26 -4.88 20.20
CA GLY A 59 -40.21 -5.83 19.60
C GLY A 59 -40.14 -5.95 18.07
N LEU A 60 -39.46 -5.04 17.37
CA LEU A 60 -39.29 -5.07 15.90
C LEU A 60 -38.21 -6.05 15.44
N GLY A 61 -37.45 -6.63 16.38
CA GLY A 61 -36.48 -7.69 16.14
C GLY A 61 -37.10 -9.04 15.75
N ALA A 62 -38.25 -9.03 15.08
CA ALA A 62 -38.72 -10.21 14.38
C ALA A 62 -37.65 -10.55 13.34
N ALA A 63 -37.00 -11.70 13.54
CA ALA A 63 -36.21 -12.34 12.49
C ALA A 63 -37.03 -12.21 11.23
N ARG A 64 -36.50 -11.52 10.23
CA ARG A 64 -37.10 -11.50 8.91
C ARG A 64 -37.09 -12.95 8.50
N GLU A 65 -38.20 -13.67 8.71
CA GLU A 65 -38.42 -14.93 8.06
C GLU A 65 -38.18 -14.59 6.61
N ILE A 66 -37.13 -15.17 6.04
CA ILE A 66 -36.86 -15.02 4.63
C ILE A 66 -38.11 -15.62 4.02
N LEU A 67 -39.06 -14.79 3.60
CA LEU A 67 -40.36 -15.20 3.04
C LEU A 67 -40.18 -16.13 1.83
N MET A 68 -38.96 -16.22 1.32
CA MET A 68 -38.54 -17.09 0.23
C MET A 68 -37.83 -18.36 0.68
N LYS A 69 -37.48 -18.56 1.97
CA LYS A 69 -36.85 -19.79 2.46
C LYS A 69 -37.74 -20.96 2.06
N ASP A 70 -37.14 -22.01 1.50
CA ASP A 70 -37.84 -23.19 0.98
C ASP A 70 -38.70 -22.97 -0.29
N THR A 71 -38.63 -21.79 -0.92
CA THR A 71 -39.17 -21.63 -2.28
C THR A 71 -38.21 -22.20 -3.34
N PRO A 72 -38.73 -22.63 -4.51
CA PRO A 72 -37.89 -23.03 -5.63
C PRO A 72 -36.88 -21.94 -6.04
N VAL A 73 -37.27 -20.67 -5.95
CA VAL A 73 -36.42 -19.50 -6.25
C VAL A 73 -35.25 -19.41 -5.28
N TYR A 74 -35.49 -19.58 -3.97
CA TYR A 74 -34.43 -19.59 -2.97
C TYR A 74 -33.47 -20.76 -3.17
N GLY A 75 -33.98 -21.94 -3.53
CA GLY A 75 -33.14 -23.09 -3.88
C GLY A 75 -32.23 -22.81 -5.08
N VAL A 76 -32.75 -22.15 -6.13
CA VAL A 76 -31.96 -21.72 -7.29
C VAL A 76 -30.91 -20.68 -6.88
N LEU A 77 -31.29 -19.63 -6.16
CA LEU A 77 -30.38 -18.57 -5.72
C LEU A 77 -29.28 -19.12 -4.80
N THR A 78 -29.60 -20.03 -3.89
CA THR A 78 -28.62 -20.67 -2.99
C THR A 78 -27.60 -21.48 -3.79
N ARG A 79 -28.05 -22.27 -4.78
CA ARG A 79 -27.14 -23.03 -5.66
C ARG A 79 -26.25 -22.12 -6.48
N VAL A 80 -26.83 -21.08 -7.08
CA VAL A 80 -26.07 -20.08 -7.85
C VAL A 80 -25.06 -19.38 -6.95
N MET A 81 -25.44 -19.01 -5.73
CA MET A 81 -24.52 -18.32 -4.83
C MET A 81 -23.36 -19.19 -4.36
N GLY A 82 -23.55 -20.51 -4.22
CA GLY A 82 -22.47 -21.45 -3.96
C GLY A 82 -21.39 -21.46 -5.05
N LEU A 83 -21.73 -21.06 -6.28
CA LEU A 83 -20.79 -20.95 -7.42
C LEU A 83 -20.21 -19.54 -7.60
N ILE A 84 -20.66 -18.56 -6.82
CA ILE A 84 -20.24 -17.16 -6.99
C ILE A 84 -19.46 -16.68 -5.79
N ALA A 85 -20.01 -16.77 -4.58
CA ALA A 85 -19.51 -16.02 -3.42
C ALA A 85 -18.32 -16.66 -2.68
N PRO A 86 -18.25 -17.99 -2.46
CA PRO A 86 -17.18 -18.60 -1.68
C PRO A 86 -15.80 -18.34 -2.29
N LEU A 87 -14.81 -18.07 -1.44
CA LEU A 87 -13.41 -17.88 -1.82
C LEU A 87 -12.57 -19.02 -1.26
N HIS A 88 -12.03 -19.86 -2.15
CA HIS A 88 -11.19 -21.01 -1.81
C HIS A 88 -9.71 -20.73 -2.07
N LEU A 89 -9.40 -19.83 -3.01
CA LEU A 89 -8.04 -19.41 -3.33
C LEU A 89 -7.49 -18.37 -2.35
N LEU A 90 -7.09 -18.83 -1.16
CA LEU A 90 -6.64 -17.97 -0.07
C LEU A 90 -5.17 -17.56 -0.18
N ASP A 91 -4.27 -18.54 -0.39
CA ASP A 91 -2.81 -18.33 -0.40
C ASP A 91 -2.23 -18.35 -1.84
N PRO A 92 -1.79 -17.20 -2.38
CA PRO A 92 -1.13 -17.10 -3.69
C PRO A 92 0.13 -17.95 -3.86
N LYS A 93 0.79 -18.35 -2.77
CA LYS A 93 2.02 -19.15 -2.81
C LYS A 93 1.76 -20.65 -2.76
N SER A 94 0.51 -21.07 -2.51
CA SER A 94 0.15 -22.47 -2.52
C SER A 94 0.23 -23.04 -3.94
N LYS A 95 0.61 -24.31 -4.05
CA LYS A 95 0.52 -25.06 -5.32
C LYS A 95 -0.92 -25.17 -5.82
N ASP A 96 -1.88 -25.09 -4.92
CA ASP A 96 -3.29 -25.15 -5.23
C ASP A 96 -3.82 -23.82 -5.78
N PHE A 97 -3.02 -22.74 -5.79
CA PHE A 97 -3.38 -21.46 -6.39
C PHE A 97 -3.20 -21.49 -7.91
N CYS A 98 -4.07 -22.22 -8.59
CA CYS A 98 -4.06 -22.38 -10.05
C CYS A 98 -5.46 -22.40 -10.66
N GLU A 99 -5.53 -22.37 -11.99
CA GLU A 99 -6.79 -22.37 -12.76
C GLU A 99 -7.66 -23.59 -12.42
N ALA A 100 -7.03 -24.76 -12.22
CA ALA A 100 -7.74 -26.01 -11.95
C ALA A 100 -8.45 -26.05 -10.59
N SER A 101 -8.03 -25.21 -9.64
CA SER A 101 -8.63 -25.11 -8.31
C SER A 101 -9.73 -24.06 -8.21
N CYS A 102 -10.01 -23.31 -9.29
CA CYS A 102 -11.08 -22.32 -9.30
C CYS A 102 -12.44 -23.04 -9.35
N SER A 103 -13.22 -22.92 -8.28
CA SER A 103 -14.55 -23.53 -8.20
C SER A 103 -15.69 -22.51 -8.20
N THR A 104 -15.37 -21.23 -8.01
CA THR A 104 -16.35 -20.13 -8.00
C THR A 104 -15.90 -18.95 -8.87
N ILE A 105 -16.84 -18.05 -9.18
CA ILE A 105 -16.50 -16.76 -9.83
C ILE A 105 -15.54 -15.94 -8.97
N HIS A 106 -15.68 -15.96 -7.64
CA HIS A 106 -14.77 -15.24 -6.74
C HIS A 106 -13.34 -15.81 -6.80
N ASP A 107 -13.18 -17.14 -6.95
CA ASP A 107 -11.88 -17.77 -7.19
C ASP A 107 -11.26 -17.28 -8.52
N VAL A 108 -12.05 -17.23 -9.61
CA VAL A 108 -11.58 -16.73 -10.91
C VAL A 108 -11.14 -15.28 -10.80
N MET A 109 -11.93 -14.42 -10.14
CA MET A 109 -11.56 -13.02 -9.90
C MET A 109 -10.27 -12.91 -9.10
N ARG A 110 -10.10 -13.72 -8.05
CA ARG A 110 -8.91 -13.76 -7.21
C ARG A 110 -7.67 -14.21 -7.99
N LEU A 111 -7.79 -15.25 -8.80
CA LEU A 111 -6.71 -15.75 -9.65
C LEU A 111 -6.29 -14.69 -10.69
N LEU A 112 -7.25 -14.08 -11.39
CA LEU A 112 -6.98 -13.02 -12.36
C LEU A 112 -6.33 -11.80 -11.71
N HIS A 113 -6.75 -11.43 -10.51
CA HIS A 113 -6.12 -10.36 -9.74
C HIS A 113 -4.64 -10.67 -9.46
N GLU A 114 -4.33 -11.88 -8.99
CA GLU A 114 -2.95 -12.29 -8.71
C GLU A 114 -2.08 -12.40 -9.98
N ARG A 115 -2.64 -12.94 -11.06
CA ARG A 115 -1.97 -13.00 -12.37
C ARG A 115 -1.69 -11.60 -12.91
N SER A 116 -2.65 -10.68 -12.80
CA SER A 116 -2.47 -9.28 -13.18
C SER A 116 -1.33 -8.64 -12.38
N TYR A 117 -1.28 -8.89 -11.06
CA TYR A 117 -0.22 -8.40 -10.20
C TYR A 117 1.17 -8.95 -10.61
N THR A 118 1.24 -10.25 -10.92
CA THR A 118 2.47 -10.90 -11.41
C THR A 118 2.91 -10.31 -12.76
N GLU A 119 1.97 -10.07 -13.67
CA GLU A 119 2.27 -9.50 -14.99
C GLU A 119 2.72 -8.05 -14.89
N MET A 120 2.18 -7.25 -13.96
CA MET A 120 2.68 -5.89 -13.72
C MET A 120 4.13 -5.89 -13.21
N PHE A 121 4.54 -6.87 -12.39
CA PHE A 121 5.95 -7.05 -12.04
C PHE A 121 6.80 -7.41 -13.26
N ARG A 122 6.30 -8.31 -14.12
CA ARG A 122 6.99 -8.67 -15.36
C ARG A 122 7.10 -7.50 -16.32
N ILE A 123 6.09 -6.64 -16.43
CA ILE A 123 6.15 -5.41 -17.23
C ILE A 123 7.22 -4.47 -16.66
N SER A 124 7.31 -4.33 -15.33
CA SER A 124 8.39 -3.57 -14.68
C SER A 124 9.78 -4.16 -14.98
N ASP A 125 9.92 -5.49 -14.98
CA ASP A 125 11.19 -6.16 -15.28
C ASP A 125 11.54 -6.14 -16.79
N MET A 126 10.55 -6.27 -17.68
CA MET A 126 10.72 -6.19 -19.14
C MET A 126 11.05 -4.77 -19.59
N ALA A 127 10.38 -3.77 -19.03
CA ALA A 127 10.70 -2.37 -19.29
C ALA A 127 12.08 -1.98 -18.75
N SER A 128 12.61 -2.75 -17.79
CA SER A 128 14.00 -2.64 -17.36
C SER A 128 15.01 -3.07 -18.42
N GLY A 129 14.60 -3.96 -19.35
CA GLY A 129 15.46 -4.52 -20.40
C GLY A 129 15.32 -3.88 -21.79
N GLN A 130 14.23 -3.16 -22.08
CA GLN A 130 14.00 -2.55 -23.40
C GLN A 130 14.34 -1.06 -23.44
N ALA A 131 15.44 -0.72 -24.11
CA ALA A 131 15.78 0.66 -24.42
C ALA A 131 14.79 1.25 -25.45
N GLY A 132 13.96 2.22 -25.04
CA GLY A 132 13.13 3.00 -25.97
C GLY A 132 11.76 3.44 -25.45
N VAL A 133 11.17 2.72 -24.50
CA VAL A 133 9.82 3.04 -23.96
C VAL A 133 9.88 3.89 -22.69
N ALA A 134 10.97 3.78 -21.94
CA ALA A 134 11.14 4.48 -20.66
C ALA A 134 11.88 5.82 -20.84
N MET A 135 11.33 6.89 -20.27
CA MET A 135 11.89 8.25 -20.30
C MET A 135 12.50 8.60 -18.94
N ARG A 136 13.70 9.17 -18.93
CA ARG A 136 14.34 9.54 -17.65
C ARG A 136 13.69 10.79 -17.05
N LEU A 137 13.32 10.73 -15.77
CA LEU A 137 12.80 11.89 -15.05
C LEU A 137 13.91 12.92 -14.84
N ALA A 138 13.67 14.17 -15.25
CA ALA A 138 14.55 15.31 -15.04
C ALA A 138 14.24 15.99 -13.69
N ALA A 139 14.50 15.28 -12.59
CA ALA A 139 14.32 15.81 -11.23
C ALA A 139 15.39 15.30 -10.26
N VAL A 140 15.66 16.08 -9.21
CA VAL A 140 16.64 15.69 -8.18
C VAL A 140 15.96 14.82 -7.13
N THR A 141 15.88 13.52 -7.40
CA THR A 141 15.38 12.50 -6.45
C THR A 141 16.52 11.70 -5.81
N GLY A 142 17.73 11.81 -6.36
CA GLY A 142 18.85 10.91 -6.05
C GLY A 142 18.62 9.46 -6.49
N LEU A 143 17.61 9.20 -7.33
CA LEU A 143 17.34 7.92 -7.98
C LEU A 143 17.57 8.07 -9.49
N ASP A 144 18.00 7.01 -10.18
CA ASP A 144 17.96 6.96 -11.64
C ASP A 144 16.55 6.54 -12.10
N LEU A 145 15.59 7.47 -11.95
CA LEU A 145 14.16 7.22 -12.13
C LEU A 145 13.75 7.36 -13.60
N HIS A 146 13.16 6.29 -14.13
CA HIS A 146 12.62 6.18 -15.47
C HIS A 146 11.09 6.08 -15.41
N VAL A 147 10.40 6.70 -16.36
CA VAL A 147 8.95 6.84 -16.41
C VAL A 147 8.43 6.15 -17.67
N ILE A 148 7.35 5.38 -17.53
CA ILE A 148 6.65 4.71 -18.61
C ILE A 148 5.19 5.12 -18.52
N ASP A 149 4.69 5.80 -19.55
CA ASP A 149 3.29 6.21 -19.60
C ASP A 149 2.44 5.14 -20.31
N LEU A 150 1.46 4.59 -19.60
CA LEU A 150 0.44 3.69 -20.14
C LEU A 150 -0.69 4.45 -20.85
N GLY A 151 -0.73 5.76 -20.70
CA GLY A 151 -1.70 6.67 -21.30
C GLY A 151 -2.25 7.68 -20.30
N GLY A 152 -2.26 8.95 -20.69
CA GLY A 152 -2.82 10.04 -19.90
C GLY A 152 -2.02 10.39 -18.64
N GLY A 153 -0.82 9.84 -18.47
CA GLY A 153 0.09 10.19 -17.38
C GLY A 153 0.99 11.39 -17.68
N LEU A 154 1.25 11.66 -18.97
CA LEU A 154 2.03 12.80 -19.46
C LEU A 154 1.21 13.76 -20.32
N ALA A 155 1.64 15.03 -20.37
CA ALA A 155 1.07 16.03 -21.27
C ALA A 155 1.33 15.69 -22.75
N GLU A 156 0.48 16.18 -23.65
CA GLU A 156 0.67 15.97 -25.09
C GLU A 156 2.03 16.52 -25.57
N GLY A 157 2.80 15.68 -26.27
CA GLY A 157 4.11 16.04 -26.79
C GLY A 157 5.24 16.06 -25.76
N ALA A 158 4.99 15.63 -24.52
CA ALA A 158 6.00 15.42 -23.49
C ALA A 158 6.99 14.30 -23.86
N GLY A 159 8.15 14.26 -23.20
CA GLY A 159 9.08 13.14 -23.32
C GLY A 159 10.03 13.21 -24.52
N LYS A 160 10.06 14.34 -25.24
CA LYS A 160 10.95 14.55 -26.39
C LYS A 160 12.41 14.38 -25.97
N GLY A 161 13.11 13.50 -26.68
CA GLY A 161 14.52 13.20 -26.40
C GLY A 161 14.76 12.24 -25.22
N GLY A 162 13.73 11.48 -24.80
CA GLY A 162 13.89 10.43 -23.79
C GLY A 162 14.03 10.94 -22.36
N LYS A 163 13.66 12.20 -22.11
CA LYS A 163 13.61 12.83 -20.78
C LYS A 163 12.25 13.47 -20.57
N VAL A 164 11.79 13.45 -19.33
CA VAL A 164 10.52 14.07 -18.92
C VAL A 164 10.74 14.96 -17.71
N ALA A 165 10.33 16.22 -17.80
CA ALA A 165 10.35 17.17 -16.69
C ALA A 165 9.13 16.96 -15.78
N VAL A 166 9.19 17.43 -14.53
CA VAL A 166 8.08 17.23 -13.57
C VAL A 166 6.81 17.95 -14.05
N GLU A 167 6.98 19.09 -14.71
CA GLU A 167 5.93 19.94 -15.24
C GLU A 167 5.19 19.29 -16.43
N GLU A 168 5.80 18.31 -17.08
CA GLU A 168 5.22 17.55 -18.19
C GLU A 168 4.35 16.37 -17.70
N ILE A 169 4.35 16.09 -16.39
CA ILE A 169 3.58 15.01 -15.79
C ILE A 169 2.19 15.52 -15.43
N VAL A 170 1.15 14.82 -15.86
CA VAL A 170 -0.26 15.11 -15.52
C VAL A 170 -0.88 14.05 -14.62
N SER A 171 -0.22 12.89 -14.46
CA SER A 171 -0.63 11.83 -13.53
C SER A 171 -0.72 12.35 -12.11
N ARG A 172 -1.94 12.44 -11.58
CA ARG A 172 -2.21 12.89 -10.21
C ARG A 172 -1.50 12.05 -9.15
N PRO A 173 -1.56 10.70 -9.17
CA PRO A 173 -0.85 9.91 -8.17
C PRO A 173 0.67 10.07 -8.29
N PHE A 174 1.22 10.20 -9.50
CA PHE A 174 2.66 10.34 -9.64
C PHE A 174 3.16 11.71 -9.17
N LEU A 175 2.48 12.80 -9.52
CA LEU A 175 2.78 14.13 -8.99
C LEU A 175 2.72 14.16 -7.46
N ALA A 176 1.72 13.51 -6.87
CA ALA A 176 1.58 13.42 -5.42
C ALA A 176 2.75 12.67 -4.76
N LEU A 177 3.22 11.57 -5.36
CA LEU A 177 4.41 10.87 -4.90
C LEU A 177 5.66 11.76 -5.03
N LEU A 178 5.82 12.42 -6.18
CA LEU A 178 6.97 13.31 -6.46
C LEU A 178 7.06 14.48 -5.48
N ALA A 179 5.94 14.99 -4.97
CA ALA A 179 5.92 16.05 -3.96
C ALA A 179 6.65 15.66 -2.66
N GLY A 180 6.76 14.36 -2.34
CA GLY A 180 7.58 13.87 -1.24
C GLY A 180 8.94 13.30 -1.64
N LEU A 181 9.11 12.94 -2.92
CA LEU A 181 10.30 12.24 -3.42
C LEU A 181 11.35 13.20 -3.98
N VAL A 182 10.95 14.31 -4.59
CA VAL A 182 11.88 15.32 -5.14
C VAL A 182 12.49 16.13 -3.99
N LEU A 183 13.81 16.23 -4.00
CA LEU A 183 14.57 16.94 -2.97
C LEU A 183 14.54 18.43 -3.25
N ASP A 184 14.28 19.22 -2.21
CA ASP A 184 14.43 20.67 -2.27
C ASP A 184 15.90 21.11 -2.14
N GLY A 185 16.16 22.40 -2.34
CA GLY A 185 17.52 22.95 -2.33
C GLY A 185 18.25 22.80 -0.99
N GLU A 186 17.54 22.75 0.15
CA GLU A 186 18.15 22.54 1.47
C GLU A 186 18.52 21.07 1.69
N GLN A 187 17.64 20.15 1.26
CA GLN A 187 17.86 18.71 1.31
C GLN A 187 19.02 18.27 0.41
N VAL A 188 19.22 18.94 -0.72
CA VAL A 188 20.36 18.70 -1.61
C VAL A 188 21.68 19.18 -0.99
N ARG A 189 21.65 20.29 -0.25
CA ARG A 189 22.83 20.88 0.41
C ARG A 189 23.21 20.19 1.71
N THR A 190 22.25 19.53 2.36
CA THR A 190 22.51 18.76 3.58
C THR A 190 23.42 17.58 3.21
N PRO A 191 24.66 17.50 3.75
CA PRO A 191 25.54 16.38 3.49
C PRO A 191 24.89 15.11 4.03
N ARG A 192 24.32 14.30 3.12
CA ARG A 192 23.97 12.92 3.47
C ARG A 192 25.29 12.21 3.72
N PRO A 193 25.44 11.41 4.79
CA PRO A 193 26.65 10.62 4.99
C PRO A 193 26.85 9.72 3.76
N VAL A 194 27.73 10.15 2.85
CA VAL A 194 28.06 9.36 1.66
C VAL A 194 29.04 8.32 2.15
N GLN A 195 28.57 7.09 2.35
CA GLN A 195 29.48 6.01 2.70
C GLN A 195 30.29 5.63 1.46
N LEU A 196 31.47 6.25 1.33
CA LEU A 196 32.54 5.81 0.43
C LEU A 196 32.80 4.29 0.56
N LYS A 197 32.57 3.67 1.72
CA LYS A 197 32.76 2.22 1.92
C LYS A 197 31.78 1.34 1.12
N GLY A 198 30.50 1.71 1.03
CA GLY A 198 29.53 0.99 0.19
C GLY A 198 29.76 1.25 -1.30
N PHE A 199 30.27 2.43 -1.64
CA PHE A 199 30.69 2.77 -3.01
C PHE A 199 31.98 2.03 -3.40
N MET A 200 32.92 1.83 -2.47
CA MET A 200 34.18 1.12 -2.67
C MET A 200 34.01 -0.41 -2.68
N SER A 201 33.02 -0.98 -1.97
CA SER A 201 32.69 -2.41 -2.11
C SER A 201 32.11 -2.70 -3.50
N VAL A 202 31.28 -1.79 -4.03
CA VAL A 202 30.76 -1.86 -5.40
C VAL A 202 31.89 -1.74 -6.43
N LEU A 203 32.86 -0.84 -6.22
CA LEU A 203 34.02 -0.71 -7.11
C LEU A 203 34.97 -1.92 -7.03
N GLY A 204 35.17 -2.48 -5.84
CA GLY A 204 36.01 -3.66 -5.61
C GLY A 204 35.44 -4.94 -6.22
N GLU A 205 34.13 -5.17 -6.10
CA GLU A 205 33.46 -6.29 -6.79
C GLU A 205 33.41 -6.08 -8.32
N GLN A 206 33.28 -4.83 -8.79
CA GLN A 206 33.32 -4.49 -10.23
C GLN A 206 34.70 -4.72 -10.87
N MET A 207 35.79 -4.63 -10.12
CA MET A 207 37.13 -4.94 -10.64
C MET A 207 37.44 -6.45 -10.63
N LEU A 208 36.70 -7.25 -9.86
CA LEU A 208 36.88 -8.69 -9.74
C LEU A 208 35.92 -9.51 -10.63
N ALA A 209 34.82 -8.92 -11.11
CA ALA A 209 33.88 -9.56 -12.01
C ALA A 209 34.35 -9.47 -13.48
N SER A 210 34.69 -10.61 -14.08
CA SER A 210 35.18 -10.71 -15.46
C SER A 210 34.11 -10.31 -16.50
N PRO A 211 34.47 -9.69 -17.66
CA PRO A 211 33.52 -9.04 -18.58
C PRO A 211 32.61 -9.99 -19.40
N THR A 212 32.68 -11.30 -19.18
CA THR A 212 32.15 -12.32 -20.11
C THR A 212 30.90 -13.06 -19.63
N SER A 213 30.26 -12.61 -18.55
CA SER A 213 28.98 -13.15 -18.11
C SER A 213 27.89 -12.10 -18.31
N GLY A 214 26.90 -12.39 -19.16
CA GLY A 214 25.70 -11.56 -19.41
C GLY A 214 24.76 -11.41 -18.20
N GLY A 215 25.32 -11.21 -17.00
CA GLY A 215 24.60 -10.92 -15.77
C GLY A 215 24.29 -9.43 -15.68
N GLN A 216 23.04 -9.14 -15.35
CA GLN A 216 22.46 -7.81 -15.15
C GLN A 216 23.36 -6.88 -14.32
N ARG A 217 23.38 -5.61 -14.72
CA ARG A 217 24.29 -4.60 -14.20
C ARG A 217 23.86 -4.24 -12.76
N PHE A 218 24.81 -4.15 -11.84
CA PHE A 218 24.51 -3.81 -10.45
C PHE A 218 24.19 -2.30 -10.33
N GLY A 219 22.98 -1.95 -9.86
CA GLY A 219 22.51 -0.57 -9.63
C GLY A 219 21.29 -0.11 -10.49
N ASP A 220 20.67 -1.05 -11.20
CA ASP A 220 19.73 -0.84 -12.30
C ASP A 220 18.42 -0.12 -11.91
N LYS A 221 18.33 1.18 -12.23
CA LYS A 221 17.15 2.00 -12.55
C LYS A 221 15.87 1.80 -11.71
N SER A 222 15.37 2.90 -11.14
CA SER A 222 14.01 2.93 -10.57
C SER A 222 13.00 3.19 -11.67
N TYR A 223 11.79 2.63 -11.57
CA TYR A 223 10.74 2.81 -12.57
C TYR A 223 9.46 3.37 -11.96
N ALA A 224 8.78 4.23 -12.73
CA ALA A 224 7.42 4.67 -12.49
C ALA A 224 6.59 4.35 -13.73
N ILE A 225 5.67 3.40 -13.62
CA ILE A 225 4.67 3.11 -14.65
C ILE A 225 3.41 3.88 -14.28
N ILE A 226 2.96 4.77 -15.15
CA ILE A 226 1.94 5.76 -14.81
C ILE A 226 0.78 5.78 -15.82
N SER A 227 -0.37 6.26 -15.36
CA SER A 227 -1.46 6.78 -16.20
C SER A 227 -2.09 7.99 -15.49
N ASP A 228 -3.22 8.50 -15.97
CA ASP A 228 -3.95 9.60 -15.34
C ASP A 228 -4.33 9.32 -13.87
N LYS A 229 -4.63 8.05 -13.53
CA LYS A 229 -5.13 7.60 -12.22
C LYS A 229 -4.32 6.49 -11.57
N TYR A 230 -3.37 5.89 -12.27
CA TYR A 230 -2.61 4.74 -11.77
C TYR A 230 -1.11 5.04 -11.68
N LEU A 231 -0.46 4.46 -10.68
CA LEU A 231 0.98 4.55 -10.44
C LEU A 231 1.48 3.21 -9.90
N ASN A 232 2.45 2.63 -10.59
CA ASN A 232 3.32 1.61 -10.05
C ASN A 232 4.74 2.17 -9.98
N PHE A 233 5.29 2.24 -8.78
CA PHE A 233 6.62 2.75 -8.53
C PHE A 233 7.49 1.64 -7.93
N SER A 234 8.61 1.35 -8.58
CA SER A 234 9.61 0.41 -8.10
C SER A 234 10.95 1.11 -7.90
N SER A 235 11.47 1.01 -6.69
CA SER A 235 12.77 1.59 -6.30
C SER A 235 13.73 0.48 -5.90
N ARG A 236 14.83 0.37 -6.65
CA ARG A 236 16.01 -0.41 -6.31
C ARG A 236 17.14 0.55 -5.95
N VAL A 237 17.53 0.59 -4.67
CA VAL A 237 18.68 1.39 -4.19
C VAL A 237 19.59 0.49 -3.39
N GLY A 238 20.70 0.07 -3.99
CA GLY A 238 21.60 -0.92 -3.40
C GLY A 238 20.84 -2.22 -3.10
N TYR A 239 20.72 -2.57 -1.82
CA TYR A 239 20.06 -3.79 -1.35
C TYR A 239 18.61 -3.57 -0.90
N HIS A 240 18.06 -2.35 -1.06
CA HIS A 240 16.68 -2.03 -0.69
C HIS A 240 15.76 -2.11 -1.90
N TYR A 241 14.67 -2.86 -1.73
CA TYR A 241 13.60 -2.96 -2.72
C TYR A 241 12.30 -2.44 -2.13
N GLY A 242 11.78 -1.36 -2.73
CA GLY A 242 10.48 -0.78 -2.40
C GLY A 242 9.58 -0.80 -3.63
N VAL A 243 8.36 -1.30 -3.45
CA VAL A 243 7.32 -1.29 -4.48
C VAL A 243 6.10 -0.60 -3.92
N LEU A 244 5.58 0.38 -4.66
CA LEU A 244 4.36 1.09 -4.36
C LEU A 244 3.41 0.96 -5.55
N ASP A 245 2.20 0.49 -5.30
CA ASP A 245 1.13 0.43 -6.29
C ASP A 245 -0.05 1.28 -5.83
N CYS A 246 -0.63 2.05 -6.73
CA CYS A 246 -1.66 3.00 -6.38
C CYS A 246 -2.68 3.19 -7.50
N TYR A 247 -3.95 3.19 -7.12
CA TYR A 247 -5.05 3.72 -7.92
C TYR A 247 -5.67 4.92 -7.21
N CYS A 248 -5.70 6.06 -7.88
CA CYS A 248 -6.20 7.34 -7.36
C CYS A 248 -7.20 7.96 -8.35
N GLY A 249 -8.49 7.68 -8.14
CA GLY A 249 -9.59 8.15 -8.98
C GLY A 249 -10.75 8.75 -8.19
N LYS A 250 -11.82 9.08 -8.91
CA LYS A 250 -13.04 9.71 -8.33
C LYS A 250 -13.87 8.73 -7.49
N THR A 251 -13.80 7.42 -7.78
CA THR A 251 -14.57 6.39 -7.08
C THR A 251 -13.82 5.93 -5.84
N VAL A 252 -14.24 6.40 -4.66
CA VAL A 252 -13.62 6.10 -3.35
C VAL A 252 -13.30 4.62 -3.17
N ASN A 253 -14.24 3.71 -3.47
CA ASN A 253 -14.07 2.28 -3.25
C ASN A 253 -12.99 1.62 -4.13
N LYS A 254 -12.58 2.27 -5.23
CA LYS A 254 -11.50 1.77 -6.10
C LYS A 254 -10.12 2.28 -5.67
N ASN A 255 -10.07 3.28 -4.81
CA ASN A 255 -8.83 3.94 -4.47
C ASN A 255 -8.02 3.13 -3.46
N TYR A 256 -6.73 2.95 -3.74
CA TYR A 256 -5.83 2.24 -2.85
C TYR A 256 -4.38 2.68 -3.04
N ILE A 257 -3.57 2.40 -2.01
CA ILE A 257 -2.12 2.36 -2.03
C ILE A 257 -1.72 1.01 -1.41
N THR A 258 -0.94 0.21 -2.12
CA THR A 258 -0.20 -0.90 -1.54
C THR A 258 1.28 -0.57 -1.56
N PHE A 259 1.98 -0.97 -0.52
CA PHE A 259 3.40 -0.75 -0.39
C PHE A 259 4.06 -2.02 0.14
N SER A 260 5.20 -2.39 -0.44
CA SER A 260 6.02 -3.49 0.05
C SER A 260 7.47 -3.03 0.08
N PHE A 261 8.13 -3.33 1.18
CA PHE A 261 9.54 -3.00 1.39
C PHE A 261 10.28 -4.22 1.93
N MET A 262 11.44 -4.52 1.35
CA MET A 262 12.29 -5.65 1.74
C MET A 262 13.77 -5.38 1.41
N GLY A 263 14.66 -6.06 2.15
CA GLY A 263 16.09 -6.15 1.81
C GLY A 263 16.98 -5.07 2.43
N GLY A 264 18.29 -5.33 2.53
CA GLY A 264 19.28 -4.41 3.09
C GLY A 264 20.63 -5.09 3.26
N ALA A 265 21.70 -4.31 3.44
CA ALA A 265 23.08 -4.82 3.55
C ALA A 265 23.51 -5.13 4.99
N ALA A 266 22.61 -4.97 5.96
CA ALA A 266 22.88 -5.12 7.38
C ALA A 266 22.54 -6.52 7.90
N ASP A 267 22.99 -6.82 9.12
CA ASP A 267 22.63 -8.03 9.86
C ASP A 267 21.12 -8.11 10.11
N ASP A 268 20.62 -9.35 10.23
CA ASP A 268 19.19 -9.67 10.27
C ASP A 268 18.43 -8.89 11.35
N VAL A 269 19.07 -8.63 12.49
CA VAL A 269 18.50 -7.87 13.61
C VAL A 269 18.24 -6.42 13.22
N LYS A 270 19.19 -5.74 12.56
CA LYS A 270 19.01 -4.35 12.12
C LYS A 270 17.98 -4.22 11.00
N ARG A 271 17.98 -5.18 10.07
CA ARG A 271 16.97 -5.25 9.00
C ARG A 271 15.56 -5.41 9.58
N SER A 272 15.39 -6.30 10.56
CA SER A 272 14.13 -6.51 11.27
C SER A 272 13.68 -5.27 12.06
N ARG A 273 14.59 -4.59 12.74
CA ARG A 273 14.26 -3.34 13.46
C ARG A 273 13.79 -2.24 12.54
N ARG A 274 14.47 -2.02 11.41
CA ARG A 274 14.01 -1.05 10.40
C ARG A 274 12.66 -1.46 9.83
N ALA A 275 12.45 -2.73 9.54
CA ALA A 275 11.14 -3.22 9.09
C ALA A 275 10.05 -2.83 10.10
N ARG A 276 10.30 -3.03 11.40
CA ARG A 276 9.39 -2.58 12.47
C ARG A 276 9.26 -1.05 12.56
N GLY A 277 10.33 -0.29 12.32
CA GLY A 277 10.28 1.18 12.30
C GLY A 277 9.44 1.73 11.14
N ILE A 278 9.61 1.16 9.94
CA ILE A 278 8.77 1.44 8.76
C ILE A 278 7.32 1.04 9.03
N ALA A 279 7.10 -0.12 9.65
CA ALA A 279 5.76 -0.57 10.02
C ALA A 279 5.05 0.43 10.94
N LEU A 280 5.72 0.91 12.00
CA LEU A 280 5.17 1.95 12.88
C LEU A 280 4.83 3.25 12.13
N ILE A 281 5.67 3.67 11.17
CA ILE A 281 5.38 4.84 10.35
C ILE A 281 4.11 4.62 9.52
N LEU A 282 4.02 3.47 8.84
CA LEU A 282 2.86 3.11 8.03
C LEU A 282 1.57 3.02 8.85
N GLU A 283 1.62 2.40 10.03
CA GLU A 283 0.48 2.33 10.96
C GLU A 283 0.01 3.72 11.38
N ARG A 284 0.93 4.62 11.76
CA ARG A 284 0.60 6.01 12.12
C ARG A 284 0.09 6.82 10.92
N LEU A 285 0.48 6.47 9.69
CA LEU A 285 -0.10 7.03 8.45
C LEU A 285 -1.49 6.44 8.12
N GLY A 286 -1.95 5.44 8.88
CA GLY A 286 -3.27 4.81 8.75
C GLY A 286 -3.32 3.60 7.82
N PHE A 287 -2.17 3.01 7.46
CA PHE A 287 -2.11 1.78 6.69
C PHE A 287 -2.42 0.57 7.60
N ALA A 288 -3.07 -0.44 7.05
CA ALA A 288 -3.03 -1.78 7.62
C ALA A 288 -1.68 -2.41 7.26
N VAL A 289 -0.94 -2.89 8.24
CA VAL A 289 0.47 -3.31 8.07
C VAL A 289 0.66 -4.77 8.47
N GLU A 290 1.48 -5.47 7.69
CA GLU A 290 1.96 -6.82 7.97
C GLU A 290 3.50 -6.81 7.94
N VAL A 291 4.12 -7.47 8.93
CA VAL A 291 5.58 -7.62 9.01
C VAL A 291 5.92 -9.09 9.08
N VAL A 292 6.74 -9.57 8.14
CA VAL A 292 7.23 -10.94 8.11
C VAL A 292 8.75 -10.91 7.92
N GLY A 293 9.49 -11.17 8.99
CA GLY A 293 10.96 -11.07 8.99
C GLY A 293 11.44 -9.63 8.77
N ASP A 294 12.12 -9.39 7.64
CA ASP A 294 12.58 -8.05 7.21
C ASP A 294 11.68 -7.40 6.15
N ARG A 295 10.58 -8.06 5.79
CA ARG A 295 9.59 -7.56 4.85
C ARG A 295 8.47 -6.82 5.60
N VAL A 296 8.12 -5.64 5.09
CA VAL A 296 6.97 -4.85 5.52
C VAL A 296 6.03 -4.71 4.33
N ALA A 297 4.75 -4.98 4.56
CA ALA A 297 3.69 -4.71 3.61
C ALA A 297 2.65 -3.79 4.26
N GLY A 298 2.21 -2.75 3.53
CA GLY A 298 1.18 -1.81 3.97
C GLY A 298 0.08 -1.69 2.93
N ARG A 299 -1.17 -1.56 3.39
CA ARG A 299 -2.35 -1.31 2.55
C ARG A 299 -3.18 -0.16 3.09
N PHE A 300 -3.51 0.80 2.23
CA PHE A 300 -4.37 1.94 2.52
C PHE A 300 -5.42 2.05 1.42
N GLN A 301 -6.71 2.05 1.73
CA GLN A 301 -7.76 1.92 0.71
C GLN A 301 -9.09 2.55 1.11
N LYS A 302 -9.95 2.81 0.12
CA LYS A 302 -11.32 3.35 0.30
C LYS A 302 -11.36 4.76 0.86
N PHE A 303 -10.43 5.60 0.41
CA PHE A 303 -10.39 7.03 0.72
C PHE A 303 -10.55 7.86 -0.55
N GLU A 304 -10.98 9.11 -0.38
CA GLU A 304 -11.08 10.07 -1.49
C GLU A 304 -9.71 10.38 -2.10
N ALA A 305 -9.69 10.77 -3.39
CA ALA A 305 -8.45 11.05 -4.12
C ALA A 305 -7.52 12.02 -3.39
N ALA A 306 -8.06 13.11 -2.84
CA ALA A 306 -7.28 14.10 -2.09
C ALA A 306 -6.58 13.49 -0.85
N VAL A 307 -7.19 12.48 -0.23
CA VAL A 307 -6.60 11.76 0.90
C VAL A 307 -5.49 10.82 0.41
N ILE A 308 -5.72 10.10 -0.69
CA ILE A 308 -4.70 9.24 -1.33
C ILE A 308 -3.48 10.05 -1.74
N GLU A 309 -3.67 11.21 -2.38
CA GLU A 309 -2.60 12.12 -2.80
C GLU A 309 -1.76 12.59 -1.60
N LYS A 310 -2.40 12.97 -0.48
CA LYS A 310 -1.68 13.33 0.75
C LYS A 310 -0.87 12.16 1.31
N ARG A 311 -1.38 10.93 1.23
CA ARG A 311 -0.66 9.73 1.66
C ARG A 311 0.52 9.43 0.71
N LEU A 312 0.34 9.56 -0.60
CA LEU A 312 1.42 9.38 -1.58
C LEU A 312 2.57 10.36 -1.35
N ALA A 313 2.29 11.62 -1.00
CA ALA A 313 3.33 12.57 -0.62
C ALA A 313 4.11 12.12 0.62
N ALA A 314 3.43 11.56 1.63
CA ALA A 314 4.10 10.97 2.79
C ALA A 314 4.93 9.72 2.42
N MET A 315 4.45 8.89 1.50
CA MET A 315 5.19 7.74 0.97
C MET A 315 6.45 8.16 0.20
N GLY A 316 6.38 9.23 -0.59
CA GLY A 316 7.55 9.80 -1.27
C GLY A 316 8.63 10.23 -0.27
N ARG A 317 8.23 10.87 0.83
CA ARG A 317 9.15 11.23 1.92
C ARG A 317 9.71 10.00 2.61
N LEU A 318 8.88 8.99 2.88
CA LEU A 318 9.30 7.74 3.52
C LEU A 318 10.38 7.04 2.68
N LEU A 319 10.20 7.00 1.36
CA LEU A 319 11.18 6.45 0.42
C LEU A 319 12.51 7.20 0.47
N GLN A 320 12.53 8.52 0.66
CA GLN A 320 13.77 9.28 0.86
C GLN A 320 14.38 9.04 2.24
N PHE A 321 13.55 9.07 3.27
CA PHE A 321 13.95 8.93 4.67
C PHE A 321 14.62 7.58 4.96
N THR A 322 14.17 6.51 4.29
CA THR A 322 14.63 5.13 4.53
C THR A 322 15.88 4.72 3.75
N ARG A 323 16.47 5.59 2.92
CA ARG A 323 17.59 5.22 2.03
C ARG A 323 18.88 4.84 2.75
N GLN A 324 19.05 5.21 4.02
CA GLN A 324 20.30 5.01 4.78
C GLN A 324 20.07 4.52 6.22
N THR A 325 18.85 4.07 6.55
CA THR A 325 18.44 3.83 7.95
C THR A 325 18.96 2.54 8.56
N ASP A 326 19.28 1.52 7.76
CA ASP A 326 19.65 0.17 8.24
C ASP A 326 20.80 0.18 9.24
N MET A 327 21.84 0.96 8.96
CA MET A 327 23.05 0.97 9.79
C MET A 327 22.85 1.70 11.11
N LEU A 328 21.77 2.49 11.23
CA LEU A 328 21.44 3.31 12.39
C LEU A 328 20.49 2.60 13.38
N MET A 329 20.01 1.39 13.05
CA MET A 329 19.11 0.60 13.90
C MET A 329 19.86 -0.18 14.99
N VAL A 330 20.66 0.53 15.80
CA VAL A 330 21.62 -0.09 16.74
C VAL A 330 20.91 -0.78 17.91
N ASP A 331 19.80 -0.22 18.39
CA ASP A 331 19.03 -0.75 19.52
C ASP A 331 17.52 -0.77 19.28
N GLU A 332 16.74 -1.31 20.22
CA GLU A 332 15.27 -1.35 20.12
C GLU A 332 14.62 0.04 20.22
N LYS A 333 15.26 0.99 20.93
CA LYS A 333 14.74 2.36 21.06
C LYS A 333 14.76 3.09 19.72
N SER A 334 15.69 2.72 18.85
CA SER A 334 15.83 3.22 17.48
C SER A 334 14.56 3.00 16.65
N VAL A 335 13.77 1.96 16.94
CA VAL A 335 12.51 1.66 16.23
C VAL A 335 11.47 2.76 16.43
N ALA A 336 11.21 3.15 17.69
CA ALA A 336 10.29 4.24 18.00
C ALA A 336 10.87 5.60 17.61
N ALA A 337 12.16 5.82 17.87
CA ALA A 337 12.85 7.07 17.52
C ALA A 337 12.84 7.35 16.01
N MET A 338 12.98 6.31 15.18
CA MET A 338 12.88 6.43 13.72
C MET A 338 11.48 6.94 13.30
N ALA A 339 10.43 6.37 13.90
CA ALA A 339 9.06 6.81 13.61
C ALA A 339 8.82 8.25 14.07
N ASP A 340 9.21 8.59 15.29
CA ASP A 340 9.06 9.95 15.84
C ASP A 340 9.84 10.99 15.02
N CYS A 341 11.05 10.64 14.58
CA CYS A 341 11.87 11.47 13.71
C CYS A 341 11.21 11.72 12.34
N PHE A 342 10.57 10.70 11.75
CA PHE A 342 9.82 10.89 10.51
C PHE A 342 8.67 11.89 10.68
N PHE A 343 7.94 11.82 11.79
CA PHE A 343 6.81 12.71 12.06
C PHE A 343 7.20 14.11 12.56
N SER A 344 8.45 14.32 13.00
CA SER A 344 8.95 15.67 13.31
C SER A 344 9.24 16.50 12.05
N GLY A 345 9.23 15.89 10.87
CA GLY A 345 9.56 16.54 9.60
C GLY A 345 11.03 16.46 9.22
N ALA A 346 11.85 15.72 9.98
CA ALA A 346 13.25 15.52 9.65
C ALA A 346 13.41 14.77 8.32
N CYS A 347 14.39 15.19 7.50
CA CYS A 347 14.63 14.60 6.19
C CYS A 347 15.43 13.29 6.24
N GLN A 348 16.06 12.98 7.38
CA GLN A 348 16.86 11.78 7.61
C GLN A 348 16.88 11.41 9.09
N PHE A 349 17.02 10.12 9.38
CA PHE A 349 17.31 9.63 10.73
C PHE A 349 18.82 9.65 10.97
N THR A 350 19.28 10.15 12.12
CA THR A 350 20.73 10.26 12.44
C THR A 350 21.18 9.35 13.59
N GLY A 351 20.30 8.53 14.17
CA GLY A 351 20.66 7.56 15.22
C GLY A 351 21.07 8.15 16.58
N GLU A 352 21.31 9.46 16.68
CA GLU A 352 21.55 10.15 17.94
C GLU A 352 20.22 10.34 18.68
N VAL A 353 19.89 9.39 19.56
CA VAL A 353 18.87 9.60 20.59
C VAL A 353 19.41 10.71 21.49
N GLY A 354 18.73 11.85 21.51
CA GLY A 354 19.13 13.03 22.29
C GLY A 354 19.55 12.66 23.72
N ARG A 355 20.66 13.24 24.16
CA ARG A 355 21.13 13.19 25.55
C ARG A 355 20.14 13.87 26.49
#